data_AF-A0A0F9GEW3-F1
#
_entry.id   AF-A0A0F9GEW3-F1
#
_cell.length_a   1.000
_cell.length_b   1.000
_cell.length_c   1.000
_cell.angle_alpha   90.00
_cell.angle_beta   90.00
_cell.angle_gamma   90.00
#
_symmetry.space_group_name_H-M   'P 1'
#
loop_
_entity.id
_entity.type
_entity.pdbx_description
1 polymer ?
#
loop_
_entity_poly.entity_id
_entity_poly.type
_entity_poly.pdbx_seq_one_letter_code
_entity_poly.pdbx_strand_id
1 'polypeptide(L)'
;PPYMINFLCSTGVKKELTRYELKYKSNDIEEIKQFCKNPEVIDNFFNQNKLKSRLWHLGHVDYLDSIDSTQSKIVDVDKTIETDDMDCKILEGLVEYINQQNIKLYLYSQDSDFISRAKGNRNVIPTYLDKIPYHKLNSQLSCEWEQLVKLLYILSITFGAIQLDFEDNVVIIYGIWKGKKYHHWLDKSIKIVSKDNIITNIQRDLHILKNIKFKEVI
;
A
#
# COMPACT_ATOMS: atom_id res chain seq x y z
N PRO A 1 13.76 26.09 17.50
CA PRO A 1 14.32 25.09 16.55
C PRO A 1 13.42 24.98 15.31
N PRO A 2 13.95 25.09 14.08
CA PRO A 2 13.15 24.77 12.90
C PRO A 2 12.67 23.32 13.04
N TYR A 3 11.37 23.08 12.88
CA TYR A 3 10.78 21.76 13.01
C TYR A 3 11.51 20.78 12.07
N MET A 4 11.89 19.61 12.57
CA MET A 4 12.50 18.55 11.77
C MET A 4 11.51 18.14 10.68
N ILE A 5 11.92 18.02 9.42
CA ILE A 5 11.05 17.51 8.35
C ILE A 5 11.44 16.05 8.13
N ASN A 6 10.48 15.15 8.28
CA ASN A 6 10.70 13.71 8.16
C ASN A 6 10.47 13.20 6.73
N PHE A 7 9.46 13.74 6.04
CA PHE A 7 9.08 13.30 4.70
C PHE A 7 8.79 14.47 3.75
N LEU A 8 9.30 14.37 2.52
CA LEU A 8 8.90 15.24 1.42
C LEU A 8 7.95 14.47 0.50
N CYS A 9 6.73 14.97 0.36
CA CYS A 9 5.66 14.34 -0.41
C CYS A 9 5.43 15.12 -1.70
N SER A 10 5.87 14.59 -2.85
CA SER A 10 5.72 15.29 -4.13
C SER A 10 4.28 15.20 -4.67
N THR A 11 3.74 16.32 -5.14
CA THR A 11 2.42 16.34 -5.83
C THR A 11 2.45 15.59 -7.16
N GLY A 12 3.62 15.37 -7.76
CA GLY A 12 3.79 14.53 -8.96
C GLY A 12 3.49 13.08 -8.67
N VAL A 13 4.09 12.53 -7.59
CA VAL A 13 3.82 11.17 -7.11
C VAL A 13 2.33 10.97 -6.83
N LYS A 14 1.69 11.93 -6.14
CA LYS A 14 0.24 11.89 -5.91
C LYS A 14 -0.55 11.76 -7.21
N LYS A 15 -0.22 12.57 -8.23
CA LYS A 15 -0.93 12.53 -9.53
C LYS A 15 -0.77 11.18 -10.23
N GLU A 16 0.39 10.55 -10.13
CA GLU A 16 0.63 9.23 -10.72
C GLU A 16 -0.18 8.13 -10.04
N LEU A 17 -0.32 8.20 -8.71
CA LEU A 17 -1.12 7.26 -7.92
C LEU A 17 -2.63 7.40 -8.17
N THR A 18 -3.10 8.54 -8.67
CA THR A 18 -4.53 8.81 -8.91
C THR A 18 -4.94 8.79 -10.39
N ARG A 19 -4.07 8.33 -11.30
CA ARG A 19 -4.21 8.60 -12.75
C ARG A 19 -5.38 7.85 -13.43
N TYR A 20 -5.54 6.54 -13.21
CA TYR A 20 -6.61 5.76 -13.87
C TYR A 20 -7.08 4.53 -13.07
N GLU A 21 -8.38 4.24 -13.12
CA GLU A 21 -8.97 3.00 -12.57
C GLU A 21 -9.28 2.00 -13.70
N LEU A 22 -8.49 0.93 -13.75
CA LEU A 22 -8.77 -0.23 -14.61
C LEU A 22 -9.60 -1.22 -13.81
N LYS A 23 -10.81 -1.53 -14.27
CA LYS A 23 -11.74 -2.44 -13.58
C LYS A 23 -11.91 -3.76 -14.32
N TYR A 24 -12.13 -4.84 -13.58
CA TYR A 24 -12.52 -6.12 -14.14
C TYR A 24 -13.91 -6.03 -14.78
N LYS A 25 -14.00 -6.50 -16.02
CA LYS A 25 -15.23 -6.69 -16.80
C LYS A 25 -15.68 -8.13 -16.70
N SER A 26 -16.92 -8.44 -17.09
CA SER A 26 -17.47 -9.80 -17.06
C SER A 26 -16.57 -10.81 -17.78
N ASN A 27 -16.04 -10.45 -18.95
CA ASN A 27 -15.15 -11.36 -19.70
C ASN A 27 -13.85 -11.66 -18.94
N ASP A 28 -13.28 -10.66 -18.22
CA ASP A 28 -12.09 -10.91 -17.40
C ASP A 28 -12.39 -11.91 -16.26
N ILE A 29 -13.59 -11.81 -15.67
CA ILE A 29 -14.03 -12.70 -14.58
C ILE A 29 -14.14 -14.13 -15.07
N GLU A 30 -14.82 -14.35 -16.20
CA GLU A 30 -15.02 -15.68 -16.76
C GLU A 30 -13.69 -16.32 -17.21
N GLU A 31 -12.74 -15.52 -17.73
CA GLU A 31 -11.40 -16.00 -18.06
C GLU A 31 -10.63 -16.44 -16.80
N ILE A 32 -10.60 -15.62 -15.75
CA ILE A 32 -9.86 -15.93 -14.51
C ILE A 32 -10.43 -17.17 -13.80
N LYS A 33 -11.76 -17.34 -13.83
CA LYS A 33 -12.42 -18.51 -13.24
C LYS A 33 -11.91 -19.83 -13.82
N GLN A 34 -11.51 -19.87 -15.09
CA GLN A 34 -10.98 -21.08 -15.74
C GLN A 34 -9.65 -21.56 -15.13
N PHE A 35 -8.88 -20.65 -14.53
CA PHE A 35 -7.57 -20.94 -13.96
C PHE A 35 -7.57 -20.99 -12.42
N CYS A 36 -8.72 -20.73 -11.79
CA CYS A 36 -8.83 -20.67 -10.34
C CYS A 36 -9.41 -21.96 -9.77
N LYS A 37 -8.77 -22.51 -8.73
CA LYS A 37 -9.29 -23.67 -8.00
C LYS A 37 -10.66 -23.42 -7.36
N ASN A 38 -10.93 -22.17 -6.95
CA ASN A 38 -12.17 -21.75 -6.31
C ASN A 38 -12.81 -20.59 -7.10
N PRO A 39 -13.52 -20.87 -8.20
CA PRO A 39 -14.06 -19.84 -9.11
C PRO A 39 -14.99 -18.82 -8.43
N GLU A 40 -15.68 -19.25 -7.38
CA GLU A 40 -16.65 -18.46 -6.60
C GLU A 40 -15.99 -17.27 -5.88
N VAL A 41 -14.69 -17.38 -5.57
CA VAL A 41 -13.90 -16.26 -5.03
C VAL A 41 -13.84 -15.11 -6.03
N ILE A 42 -13.76 -15.44 -7.32
CA ILE A 42 -13.55 -14.47 -8.40
C ILE A 42 -14.83 -13.66 -8.69
N ASP A 43 -16.01 -14.14 -8.29
CA ASP A 43 -17.27 -13.38 -8.45
C ASP A 43 -17.24 -12.01 -7.74
N ASN A 44 -16.47 -11.91 -6.65
CA ASN A 44 -16.29 -10.66 -5.92
C ASN A 44 -15.43 -9.63 -6.66
N PHE A 45 -14.76 -10.00 -7.76
CA PHE A 45 -13.87 -9.12 -8.50
C PHE A 45 -14.59 -8.28 -9.55
N PHE A 46 -15.84 -8.60 -9.90
CA PHE A 46 -16.59 -7.85 -10.91
C PHE A 46 -16.67 -6.36 -10.54
N ASN A 47 -16.35 -5.50 -11.52
CA ASN A 47 -16.29 -4.04 -11.35
C ASN A 47 -15.32 -3.57 -10.23
N GLN A 48 -14.36 -4.40 -9.85
CA GLN A 48 -13.28 -4.04 -8.92
C GLN A 48 -11.99 -3.70 -9.67
N ASN A 49 -11.09 -2.98 -9.01
CA ASN A 49 -9.81 -2.58 -9.56
C ASN A 49 -8.93 -3.79 -9.91
N LYS A 50 -8.34 -3.77 -11.11
CA LYS A 50 -7.29 -4.71 -11.54
C LYS A 50 -6.00 -4.43 -10.76
N LEU A 51 -5.09 -5.40 -10.75
CA LEU A 51 -3.83 -5.36 -9.97
C LEU A 51 -3.13 -3.99 -9.99
N LYS A 52 -2.85 -3.43 -11.17
CA LYS A 52 -2.13 -2.15 -11.29
C LYS A 52 -2.83 -1.02 -10.55
N SER A 53 -4.14 -0.88 -10.71
CA SER A 53 -4.94 0.12 -9.99
C SER A 53 -5.04 -0.17 -8.50
N ARG A 54 -5.02 -1.44 -8.06
CA ARG A 54 -4.96 -1.79 -6.63
C ARG A 54 -3.63 -1.35 -5.99
N LEU A 55 -2.51 -1.56 -6.68
CA LEU A 55 -1.19 -1.11 -6.23
C LEU A 55 -1.09 0.42 -6.15
N TRP A 56 -1.69 1.13 -7.12
CA TRP A 56 -1.81 2.58 -7.07
C TRP A 56 -2.64 3.06 -5.87
N HIS A 57 -3.77 2.42 -5.59
CA HIS A 57 -4.57 2.74 -4.40
C HIS A 57 -3.80 2.47 -3.10
N LEU A 58 -3.05 1.37 -3.02
CA LEU A 58 -2.19 1.08 -1.87
C LEU A 58 -1.15 2.19 -1.66
N GLY A 59 -0.43 2.57 -2.73
CA GLY A 59 0.54 3.66 -2.66
C GLY A 59 -0.10 5.01 -2.33
N HIS A 60 -1.33 5.27 -2.81
CA HIS A 60 -2.06 6.49 -2.48
C HIS A 60 -2.43 6.56 -1.00
N VAL A 61 -2.88 5.45 -0.40
CA VAL A 61 -3.18 5.39 1.04
C VAL A 61 -1.89 5.62 1.84
N ASP A 62 -0.78 4.96 1.49
CA ASP A 62 0.51 5.17 2.17
C ASP A 62 1.02 6.63 2.00
N TYR A 63 0.76 7.26 0.86
CA TYR A 63 1.06 8.67 0.62
C TYR A 63 0.24 9.60 1.55
N LEU A 64 -1.05 9.33 1.73
CA LEU A 64 -1.91 10.09 2.63
C LEU A 64 -1.51 9.88 4.10
N ASP A 65 -1.25 8.63 4.51
CA ASP A 65 -0.76 8.31 5.84
C ASP A 65 0.57 9.03 6.14
N SER A 66 1.46 9.17 5.15
CA SER A 66 2.73 9.90 5.29
C SER A 66 2.53 11.39 5.52
N ILE A 67 1.47 11.97 4.95
CA ILE A 67 1.10 13.37 5.18
C ILE A 67 0.50 13.55 6.58
N ASP A 68 -0.40 12.65 6.97
CA ASP A 68 -1.17 12.77 8.21
C ASP A 68 -0.37 12.37 9.46
N SER A 69 0.64 11.51 9.34
CA SER A 69 1.29 10.87 10.49
C SER A 69 2.36 11.68 11.21
N THR A 70 3.09 12.62 10.59
CA THR A 70 4.10 13.49 11.26
C THR A 70 4.60 14.61 10.32
N GLN A 71 5.55 15.44 10.80
CA GLN A 71 6.28 16.54 10.13
C GLN A 71 6.67 16.29 8.66
N SER A 72 5.68 16.30 7.79
CA SER A 72 5.80 16.10 6.36
C SER A 72 5.64 17.44 5.66
N LYS A 73 6.23 17.56 4.47
CA LYS A 73 6.04 18.71 3.61
C LYS A 73 5.61 18.26 2.24
N ILE A 74 4.49 18.80 1.78
CA ILE A 74 4.10 18.69 0.38
C ILE A 74 4.99 19.61 -0.45
N VAL A 75 5.60 19.04 -1.47
CA VAL A 75 6.46 19.74 -2.44
C VAL A 75 5.80 19.64 -3.79
N ASP A 76 5.61 20.79 -4.46
CA ASP A 76 5.09 20.79 -5.81
C ASP A 76 6.14 20.35 -6.82
N VAL A 77 5.69 19.76 -7.91
CA VAL A 77 6.56 19.54 -9.08
C VAL A 77 6.99 20.88 -9.68
N ASP A 78 8.17 20.92 -10.27
CA ASP A 78 8.59 22.08 -11.06
C ASP A 78 7.75 22.16 -12.34
N LYS A 79 7.02 23.27 -12.49
CA LYS A 79 6.14 23.53 -13.64
C LYS A 79 6.84 24.28 -14.77
N THR A 80 8.04 24.81 -14.53
CA THR A 80 8.84 25.51 -15.55
C THR A 80 9.45 24.54 -16.56
N ILE A 81 9.59 23.27 -16.17
CA ILE A 81 10.02 22.20 -17.07
C ILE A 81 8.86 21.86 -18.02
N GLU A 82 9.02 22.18 -19.29
CA GLU A 82 7.98 21.94 -20.31
C GLU A 82 7.85 20.45 -20.70
N THR A 83 8.84 19.62 -20.36
CA THR A 83 8.85 18.20 -20.75
C THR A 83 7.72 17.41 -20.09
N ASP A 84 7.18 16.41 -20.77
CA ASP A 84 6.21 15.46 -20.17
C ASP A 84 6.87 14.48 -19.18
N ASP A 85 8.15 14.70 -18.86
CA ASP A 85 8.95 13.88 -17.96
C ASP A 85 8.62 14.21 -16.49
N MET A 86 7.69 13.44 -15.93
CA MET A 86 7.24 13.61 -14.54
C MET A 86 8.38 13.37 -13.53
N ASP A 87 9.29 12.45 -13.82
CA ASP A 87 10.41 12.13 -12.92
C ASP A 87 11.35 13.33 -12.76
N CYS A 88 11.70 13.98 -13.86
CA CYS A 88 12.49 15.22 -13.83
C CYS A 88 11.76 16.31 -13.05
N LYS A 89 10.46 16.50 -13.32
CA LYS A 89 9.60 17.48 -12.64
C LYS A 89 9.51 17.25 -11.12
N ILE A 90 9.43 15.99 -10.69
CA ILE A 90 9.45 15.61 -9.28
C ILE A 90 10.80 15.91 -8.66
N LEU A 91 11.89 15.48 -9.30
CA LEU A 91 13.24 15.62 -8.78
C LEU A 91 13.64 17.09 -8.62
N GLU A 92 13.42 17.92 -9.63
CA GLU A 92 13.78 19.34 -9.59
C GLU A 92 12.99 20.10 -8.52
N GLY A 93 11.69 19.84 -8.37
CA GLY A 93 10.89 20.42 -7.29
C GLY A 93 11.41 20.02 -5.90
N LEU A 94 11.83 18.76 -5.73
CA LEU A 94 12.46 18.30 -4.49
C LEU A 94 13.82 18.97 -4.25
N VAL A 95 14.66 19.07 -5.29
CA VAL A 95 16.01 19.67 -5.23
C VAL A 95 15.92 21.16 -4.89
N GLU A 96 15.01 21.89 -5.51
CA GLU A 96 14.75 23.29 -5.22
C GLU A 96 14.41 23.47 -3.73
N TYR A 97 13.45 22.69 -3.22
CA TYR A 97 13.02 22.78 -1.84
C TYR A 97 14.17 22.49 -0.86
N ILE A 98 14.93 21.41 -1.07
CA ILE A 98 15.99 21.03 -0.13
C ILE A 98 17.14 22.04 -0.12
N ASN A 99 17.42 22.68 -1.26
CA ASN A 99 18.43 23.72 -1.36
C ASN A 99 17.98 25.01 -0.64
N GLN A 100 16.71 25.41 -0.81
CA GLN A 100 16.14 26.55 -0.09
C GLN A 100 16.15 26.36 1.43
N GLN A 101 15.85 25.13 1.89
CA GLN A 101 15.82 24.81 3.32
C GLN A 101 17.19 24.37 3.87
N ASN A 102 18.20 24.21 3.02
CA ASN A 102 19.52 23.68 3.37
C ASN A 102 19.46 22.35 4.14
N ILE A 103 18.67 21.40 3.62
CA ILE A 103 18.50 20.05 4.20
C ILE A 103 19.03 18.98 3.25
N LYS A 104 19.28 17.78 3.78
CA LYS A 104 19.66 16.60 2.98
C LYS A 104 18.45 15.71 2.73
N LEU A 105 18.32 15.21 1.51
CA LEU A 105 17.28 14.26 1.11
C LEU A 105 17.88 12.87 0.92
N TYR A 106 17.40 11.90 1.69
CA TYR A 106 17.64 10.49 1.41
C TYR A 106 16.55 9.99 0.46
N LEU A 107 16.95 9.64 -0.75
CA LEU A 107 16.03 9.21 -1.79
C LEU A 107 16.19 7.72 -2.04
N TYR A 108 15.13 6.94 -1.84
CA TYR A 108 15.11 5.51 -2.07
C TYR A 108 14.15 5.16 -3.19
N SER A 109 14.60 4.37 -4.18
CA SER A 109 13.74 3.91 -5.27
C SER A 109 14.25 2.59 -5.87
N GLN A 110 13.32 1.79 -6.40
CA GLN A 110 13.62 0.61 -7.22
C GLN A 110 13.77 0.95 -8.71
N ASP A 111 13.55 2.21 -9.08
CA ASP A 111 13.76 2.72 -10.43
C ASP A 111 15.21 3.18 -10.59
N SER A 112 15.99 2.43 -11.38
CA SER A 112 17.40 2.73 -11.62
C SER A 112 17.60 4.03 -12.37
N ASP A 113 16.68 4.38 -13.27
CA ASP A 113 16.76 5.58 -14.10
C ASP A 113 16.48 6.81 -13.23
N PHE A 114 15.46 6.74 -12.38
CA PHE A 114 15.17 7.79 -11.39
C PHE A 114 16.35 8.03 -10.43
N ILE A 115 16.94 6.95 -9.90
CA ILE A 115 18.13 7.02 -9.03
C ILE A 115 19.33 7.60 -9.79
N SER A 116 19.54 7.19 -11.05
CA SER A 116 20.62 7.71 -11.87
C SER A 116 20.49 9.20 -12.12
N ARG A 117 19.27 9.69 -12.40
CA ARG A 117 18.97 11.12 -12.58
C ARG A 117 19.20 11.93 -11.32
N ALA A 118 18.92 11.36 -10.15
CA ALA A 118 19.13 12.02 -8.87
C ALA A 118 20.61 12.19 -8.50
N LYS A 119 21.52 11.36 -9.04
CA LYS A 119 22.97 11.47 -8.79
C LYS A 119 23.51 12.80 -9.33
N GLY A 120 24.49 13.35 -8.62
CA GLY A 120 25.10 14.64 -8.95
C GLY A 120 24.48 15.84 -8.23
N ASN A 121 23.29 15.68 -7.65
CA ASN A 121 22.69 16.70 -6.78
C ASN A 121 23.35 16.70 -5.39
N ARG A 122 23.96 17.83 -5.01
CA ARG A 122 24.82 17.95 -3.80
C ARG A 122 24.15 17.50 -2.50
N ASN A 123 22.86 17.75 -2.35
CA ASN A 123 22.09 17.49 -1.12
C ASN A 123 21.17 16.28 -1.22
N VAL A 124 21.24 15.51 -2.31
CA VAL A 124 20.47 14.28 -2.49
C VAL A 124 21.41 13.08 -2.29
N ILE A 125 20.96 12.11 -1.50
CA ILE A 125 21.64 10.84 -1.26
C ILE A 125 20.76 9.75 -1.90
N PRO A 126 20.91 9.50 -3.22
CA PRO A 126 20.09 8.53 -3.92
C PRO A 126 20.59 7.11 -3.67
N THR A 127 19.69 6.23 -3.26
CA THR A 127 19.95 4.83 -2.94
C THR A 127 19.00 3.94 -3.74
N TYR A 128 19.57 3.08 -4.58
CA TYR A 128 18.81 2.04 -5.26
C TYR A 128 18.39 0.97 -4.25
N LEU A 129 17.10 0.64 -4.23
CA LEU A 129 16.57 -0.42 -3.36
C LEU A 129 16.68 -1.76 -4.08
N ASP A 130 17.72 -2.51 -3.75
CA ASP A 130 17.86 -3.89 -4.22
C ASP A 130 16.71 -4.77 -3.69
N LYS A 131 16.18 -5.62 -4.57
CA LYS A 131 15.30 -6.71 -4.12
C LYS A 131 16.14 -7.65 -3.26
N ILE A 132 15.64 -8.00 -2.08
CA ILE A 132 16.27 -9.03 -1.24
C ILE A 132 16.30 -10.33 -2.06
N PRO A 133 17.48 -10.83 -2.43
CA PRO A 133 17.57 -12.06 -3.20
C PRO A 133 16.95 -13.21 -2.42
N TYR A 134 16.20 -14.09 -3.10
CA TYR A 134 15.52 -15.21 -2.44
C TYR A 134 16.47 -16.08 -1.60
N HIS A 135 17.71 -16.29 -2.06
CA HIS A 135 18.72 -17.07 -1.33
C HIS A 135 19.19 -16.42 -0.02
N LYS A 136 18.89 -15.13 0.21
CA LYS A 136 19.17 -14.43 1.48
C LYS A 136 18.00 -14.48 2.45
N LEU A 137 16.84 -15.01 2.03
CA LEU A 137 15.71 -15.20 2.93
C LEU A 137 15.97 -16.44 3.77
N ASN A 138 15.86 -16.28 5.09
CA ASN A 138 15.93 -17.42 6.01
C ASN A 138 14.74 -18.35 5.74
N SER A 139 14.97 -19.66 5.91
CA SER A 139 13.91 -20.67 5.81
C SER A 139 12.84 -20.51 6.91
N GLN A 140 13.18 -19.84 8.00
CA GLN A 140 12.27 -19.46 9.08
C GLN A 140 12.30 -17.94 9.28
N LEU A 141 11.11 -17.35 9.35
CA LEU A 141 10.91 -15.92 9.61
C LEU A 141 10.09 -15.78 10.89
N SER A 142 10.59 -14.99 11.84
CA SER A 142 9.82 -14.52 12.99
C SER A 142 9.28 -13.13 12.68
N CYS A 143 8.01 -12.88 12.99
CA CYS A 143 7.41 -11.56 12.83
C CYS A 143 6.42 -11.28 13.96
N GLU A 144 6.21 -10.00 14.25
CA GLU A 144 5.17 -9.54 15.16
C GLU A 144 3.79 -9.67 14.51
N TRP A 145 2.74 -9.74 15.33
CA TRP A 145 1.36 -9.88 14.83
C TRP A 145 0.95 -8.75 13.88
N GLU A 146 1.37 -7.52 14.15
CA GLU A 146 1.11 -6.36 13.30
C GLU A 146 1.74 -6.51 11.91
N GLN A 147 2.93 -7.11 11.84
CA GLN A 147 3.63 -7.38 10.59
C GLN A 147 2.90 -8.45 9.78
N LEU A 148 2.42 -9.50 10.44
CA LEU A 148 1.60 -10.54 9.82
C LEU A 148 0.28 -9.96 9.27
N VAL A 149 -0.41 -9.12 10.04
CA VAL A 149 -1.65 -8.45 9.60
C VAL A 149 -1.37 -7.56 8.39
N LYS A 150 -0.30 -6.78 8.41
CA LYS A 150 0.11 -5.95 7.27
C LYS A 150 0.42 -6.79 6.04
N LEU A 151 1.11 -7.92 6.21
CA LEU A 151 1.39 -8.87 5.14
C LEU A 151 0.10 -9.43 4.54
N LEU A 152 -0.83 -9.92 5.36
CA LEU A 152 -2.12 -10.44 4.90
C LEU A 152 -2.93 -9.37 4.15
N TYR A 153 -2.93 -8.13 4.65
CA TYR A 153 -3.55 -7.00 3.96
C TYR A 153 -2.92 -6.80 2.57
N ILE A 154 -1.61 -6.63 2.49
CA ILE A 154 -0.89 -6.40 1.21
C ILE A 154 -1.12 -7.55 0.23
N LEU A 155 -1.01 -8.81 0.68
CA LEU A 155 -1.25 -9.99 -0.15
C LEU A 155 -2.70 -10.03 -0.65
N SER A 156 -3.68 -9.77 0.23
CA SER A 156 -5.09 -9.75 -0.17
C SER A 156 -5.40 -8.66 -1.19
N ILE A 157 -4.77 -7.48 -1.10
CA ILE A 157 -4.91 -6.40 -2.10
C ILE A 157 -4.17 -6.75 -3.40
N THR A 158 -2.99 -7.36 -3.30
CA THR A 158 -2.17 -7.73 -4.45
C THR A 158 -2.86 -8.81 -5.28
N PHE A 159 -3.29 -9.91 -4.66
CA PHE A 159 -3.96 -11.01 -5.37
C PHE A 159 -5.46 -10.75 -5.57
N GLY A 160 -6.05 -9.86 -4.78
CA GLY A 160 -7.48 -9.53 -4.76
C GLY A 160 -8.26 -10.36 -3.76
N ALA A 161 -7.86 -11.61 -3.56
CA ALA A 161 -8.25 -12.46 -2.45
C ALA A 161 -7.13 -13.46 -2.13
N ILE A 162 -7.06 -13.90 -0.88
CA ILE A 162 -6.23 -15.02 -0.44
C ILE A 162 -7.11 -16.02 0.31
N GLN A 163 -6.79 -17.30 0.16
CA GLN A 163 -7.42 -18.39 0.89
C GLN A 163 -6.42 -18.97 1.87
N LEU A 164 -6.85 -19.14 3.11
CA LEU A 164 -6.11 -19.82 4.17
C LEU A 164 -6.86 -21.11 4.49
N ASP A 165 -6.20 -22.22 4.25
CA ASP A 165 -6.68 -23.56 4.56
C ASP A 165 -6.13 -23.97 5.94
N PHE A 166 -7.02 -24.23 6.88
CA PHE A 166 -6.74 -24.80 8.19
C PHE A 166 -7.28 -26.24 8.23
N GLU A 167 -6.85 -27.04 9.22
CA GLU A 167 -7.21 -28.47 9.29
C GLU A 167 -8.71 -28.72 9.13
N ASP A 168 -9.56 -27.92 9.77
CA ASP A 168 -11.02 -28.08 9.75
C ASP A 168 -11.78 -26.90 9.12
N ASN A 169 -11.09 -25.87 8.63
CA ASN A 169 -11.76 -24.63 8.21
C ASN A 169 -11.06 -23.97 7.02
N VAL A 170 -11.84 -23.23 6.24
CA VAL A 170 -11.32 -22.38 5.16
C VAL A 170 -11.72 -20.93 5.45
N VAL A 171 -10.73 -20.04 5.38
CA VAL A 171 -10.93 -18.58 5.52
C VAL A 171 -10.50 -17.91 4.23
N ILE A 172 -11.41 -17.14 3.64
CA ILE A 172 -11.14 -16.33 2.45
C ILE A 172 -11.07 -14.87 2.87
N ILE A 173 -9.94 -14.24 2.59
CA ILE A 173 -9.70 -12.82 2.84
C ILE A 173 -9.70 -12.08 1.51
N TYR A 174 -10.71 -11.25 1.31
CA TYR A 174 -10.88 -10.41 0.13
C TYR A 174 -10.26 -9.03 0.36
N GLY A 175 -9.22 -8.70 -0.41
CA GLY A 175 -8.71 -7.34 -0.51
C GLY A 175 -9.62 -6.46 -1.38
N ILE A 176 -10.29 -7.07 -2.36
CA ILE A 176 -11.35 -6.45 -3.16
C ILE A 176 -12.64 -7.27 -3.10
N TRP A 177 -13.77 -6.58 -3.03
CA TRP A 177 -15.09 -7.21 -3.05
C TRP A 177 -16.12 -6.29 -3.67
N LYS A 178 -17.23 -6.87 -4.14
CA LYS A 178 -18.36 -6.11 -4.66
C LYS A 178 -18.86 -5.12 -3.61
N GLY A 179 -18.77 -3.82 -3.94
CA GLY A 179 -19.18 -2.74 -3.03
C GLY A 179 -18.06 -2.14 -2.19
N LYS A 180 -16.78 -2.51 -2.42
CA LYS A 180 -15.65 -1.78 -1.82
C LYS A 180 -15.64 -0.34 -2.35
N LYS A 181 -15.63 0.64 -1.43
CA LYS A 181 -15.64 2.09 -1.73
C LYS A 181 -14.34 2.72 -1.26
N TYR A 182 -14.11 3.98 -1.62
CA TYR A 182 -12.91 4.73 -1.29
C TYR A 182 -12.56 4.74 0.21
N HIS A 183 -13.53 4.97 1.11
CA HIS A 183 -13.26 4.96 2.56
C HIS A 183 -12.75 3.59 3.06
N HIS A 184 -13.22 2.47 2.48
CA HIS A 184 -12.68 1.14 2.81
C HIS A 184 -11.20 0.99 2.42
N TRP A 185 -10.68 1.80 1.51
CA TRP A 185 -9.24 1.84 1.20
C TRP A 185 -8.49 2.63 2.27
N LEU A 186 -9.00 3.80 2.65
CA LEU A 186 -8.43 4.62 3.72
C LEU A 186 -8.39 3.85 5.05
N ASP A 187 -9.47 3.17 5.41
CA ASP A 187 -9.58 2.39 6.63
C ASP A 187 -8.83 1.04 6.57
N LYS A 188 -8.12 0.75 5.46
CA LYS A 188 -7.45 -0.54 5.19
C LYS A 188 -8.38 -1.75 5.41
N SER A 189 -9.67 -1.57 5.14
CA SER A 189 -10.70 -2.58 5.35
C SER A 189 -10.53 -3.77 4.40
N ILE A 190 -10.76 -4.97 4.93
CA ILE A 190 -10.83 -6.24 4.19
C ILE A 190 -12.14 -6.94 4.49
N LYS A 191 -12.60 -7.79 3.55
CA LYS A 191 -13.76 -8.65 3.79
C LYS A 191 -13.27 -10.07 4.08
N ILE A 192 -13.68 -10.63 5.21
CA ILE A 192 -13.32 -12.00 5.62
C ILE A 192 -14.58 -12.85 5.55
N VAL A 193 -14.47 -14.03 4.93
CA VAL A 193 -15.53 -15.04 4.85
C VAL A 193 -14.96 -16.37 5.31
N SER A 194 -15.70 -17.08 6.14
CA SER A 194 -15.39 -18.44 6.56
C SER A 194 -16.66 -19.28 6.49
N LYS A 195 -16.52 -20.58 6.24
CA LYS A 195 -17.65 -21.51 6.25
C LYS A 195 -18.19 -21.77 7.67
N ASP A 196 -17.37 -21.49 8.69
CA ASP A 196 -17.67 -21.80 10.07
C ASP A 196 -18.02 -20.56 10.91
N ASN A 197 -18.58 -20.79 12.10
CA ASN A 197 -18.93 -19.76 13.06
C ASN A 197 -17.72 -19.03 13.69
N ILE A 198 -16.50 -19.26 13.19
CA ILE A 198 -15.25 -18.66 13.69
C ILE A 198 -15.35 -17.13 13.68
N ILE A 199 -15.86 -16.53 12.59
CA ILE A 199 -15.99 -15.07 12.51
C ILE A 199 -16.94 -14.56 13.59
N THR A 200 -18.08 -15.23 13.78
CA THR A 200 -19.06 -14.88 14.81
C THR A 200 -18.48 -15.01 16.21
N ASN A 201 -17.70 -16.06 16.47
CA ASN A 201 -17.02 -16.27 17.75
C ASN A 201 -15.99 -15.16 18.01
N ILE A 202 -15.14 -14.84 17.04
CA ILE A 202 -14.16 -13.74 17.14
C ILE A 202 -14.87 -12.41 17.38
N GLN A 203 -15.97 -12.13 16.67
CA GLN A 203 -16.74 -10.90 16.86
C GLN A 203 -17.32 -10.80 18.27
N ARG A 204 -17.87 -11.90 18.80
CA ARG A 204 -18.35 -11.99 20.18
C ARG A 204 -17.21 -11.72 21.17
N ASP A 205 -16.07 -12.36 20.99
CA ASP A 205 -14.94 -12.26 21.91
C ASP A 205 -14.32 -10.84 21.87
N LEU A 206 -14.20 -10.24 20.68
CA LEU A 206 -13.80 -8.82 20.54
C LEU A 206 -14.80 -7.86 21.19
N HIS A 207 -16.10 -8.14 21.10
CA HIS A 207 -17.13 -7.34 21.76
C HIS A 207 -16.99 -7.42 23.29
N ILE A 208 -16.73 -8.62 23.82
CA ILE A 208 -16.45 -8.81 25.26
C ILE A 208 -15.21 -8.02 25.66
N LEU A 209 -14.08 -8.18 24.95
CA LEU A 209 -12.83 -7.50 25.24
C LEU A 209 -12.95 -5.96 25.22
N LYS A 210 -13.71 -5.40 24.28
CA LYS A 210 -13.95 -3.95 24.20
C LYS A 210 -14.78 -3.41 25.37
N ASN A 211 -15.63 -4.26 25.96
CA ASN A 211 -16.52 -3.89 27.06
C ASN A 211 -15.95 -4.21 28.45
N ILE A 212 -14.85 -4.98 28.52
CA ILE A 212 -14.11 -5.14 29.77
C ILE A 212 -13.41 -3.81 30.07
N LYS A 213 -13.93 -3.07 31.06
CA LYS A 213 -13.18 -1.98 31.67
C LYS A 213 -12.05 -2.61 32.48
N PHE A 214 -10.82 -2.51 31.98
CA PHE A 214 -9.66 -2.75 32.82
C PHE A 214 -9.72 -1.75 33.98
N LYS A 215 -9.95 -2.23 35.20
CA LYS A 215 -9.63 -1.44 36.39
C LYS A 215 -8.12 -1.29 36.37
N GLU A 216 -7.64 -0.08 36.10
CA GLU A 216 -6.25 0.26 36.40
C GLU A 216 -6.01 -0.05 37.87
N VAL A 217 -5.19 -1.07 38.13
CA VAL A 217 -4.60 -1.27 39.45
C VAL A 217 -3.49 -0.24 39.51
N ILE A 218 -3.79 0.89 40.16
CA ILE A 218 -2.81 1.93 40.55
C ILE A 218 -1.78 1.31 41.49
#